data_AF-A0A7J4P983-F1
#
_entry.id   AF-A0A7J4P983-F1
#
_cell.length_a   1.000
_cell.length_b   1.000
_cell.length_c   1.000
_cell.angle_alpha   90.00
_cell.angle_beta   90.00
_cell.angle_gamma   90.00
#
_symmetry.space_group_name_H-M   'P 1'
#
loop_
_entity.id
_entity.type
_entity.pdbx_description
1 polymer ?
#
loop_
_entity_poly.entity_id
_entity_poly.type
_entity_poly.pdbx_seq_one_letter_code
_entity_poly.pdbx_strand_id
1 'polypeptide(L)' 'MKGLCQICGKPARLYTCMLCGRQVCGSCFDKAYGICIQCKEGKRGNKPDEKPSTFH' A
#
# COMPACT_ATOMS: atom_id res chain seq x y z
N MET A 1 -16.06 -11.28 2.72
CA MET A 1 -16.09 -9.80 2.63
C MET A 1 -15.11 -9.33 1.57
N LYS A 2 -15.51 -8.37 0.73
CA LYS A 2 -14.63 -7.69 -0.25
C LYS A 2 -14.46 -6.24 0.22
N GLY A 3 -13.26 -5.69 0.10
CA GLY A 3 -12.98 -4.29 0.40
C GLY A 3 -12.52 -3.54 -0.86
N LEU A 4 -12.33 -2.22 -0.76
CA LEU A 4 -11.85 -1.40 -1.87
C LEU A 4 -10.33 -1.31 -1.86
N CYS A 5 -9.72 -1.48 -3.03
CA CYS A 5 -8.28 -1.31 -3.18
C CYS A 5 -7.90 0.16 -2.94
N GLN A 6 -6.98 0.43 -2.02
CA GLN A 6 -6.50 1.79 -1.75
C GLN A 6 -5.60 2.39 -2.86
N ILE A 7 -5.35 1.65 -3.95
CA ILE A 7 -4.61 2.14 -5.13
C ILE A 7 -5.55 2.40 -6.29
N CYS A 8 -6.40 1.43 -6.66
CA CYS A 8 -7.24 1.53 -7.86
C CYS A 8 -8.74 1.69 -7.57
N GLY A 9 -9.16 1.72 -6.31
CA GLY A 9 -10.56 1.90 -5.90
C GLY A 9 -11.50 0.74 -6.21
N LYS A 10 -11.02 -0.36 -6.81
CA LYS A 10 -11.89 -1.48 -7.22
C LYS A 10 -12.21 -2.41 -6.04
N PRO A 11 -13.45 -2.94 -5.96
CA PRO A 11 -13.82 -3.94 -4.97
C PRO A 11 -13.12 -5.28 -5.25
N ALA A 12 -12.38 -5.80 -4.27
CA ALA A 12 -11.61 -7.03 -4.42
C ALA A 12 -11.35 -7.72 -3.07
N ARG A 13 -10.75 -8.92 -3.12
CA ARG A 13 -10.04 -9.46 -1.96
C ARG A 13 -8.77 -8.64 -1.75
N LEU A 14 -8.62 -8.10 -0.56
CA LEU A 14 -7.51 -7.21 -0.20
C LEU A 14 -6.35 -7.98 0.41
N TYR A 15 -5.14 -7.49 0.15
CA TYR A 15 -3.87 -7.93 0.71
C TYR A 15 -3.20 -6.71 1.37
N THR A 16 -2.61 -6.91 2.54
CA THR A 16 -1.93 -5.84 3.28
C THR A 16 -0.48 -5.77 2.84
N CYS A 17 -0.05 -4.61 2.36
CA CYS A 17 1.36 -4.35 2.09
C CYS A 17 2.14 -4.31 3.41
N MET A 18 3.17 -5.15 3.54
CA MET A 18 3.97 -5.21 4.78
C MET A 18 4.84 -3.96 5.03
N LEU A 19 5.07 -3.11 4.01
CA LEU A 19 5.87 -1.90 4.14
C LEU A 19 5.07 -0.66 4.55
N CYS A 20 3.92 -0.42 3.91
CA CYS A 20 3.13 0.79 4.14
C CYS A 20 1.77 0.55 4.79
N GLY A 21 1.40 -0.71 5.05
CA GLY A 21 0.13 -1.08 5.65
C GLY A 21 -1.10 -0.95 4.74
N ARG A 22 -0.98 -0.45 3.50
CA ARG A 22 -2.13 -0.30 2.60
C ARG A 22 -2.74 -1.66 2.24
N GLN A 23 -4.07 -1.68 2.19
CA GLN A 23 -4.87 -2.80 1.72
C GLN A 23 -5.15 -2.66 0.21
N VAL A 24 -4.63 -3.59 -0.59
CA VAL A 24 -4.63 -3.51 -2.05
C VAL A 24 -5.14 -4.80 -2.69
N CYS A 25 -5.71 -4.70 -3.90
CA CYS A 25 -6.16 -5.88 -4.61
C CYS A 25 -4.97 -6.73 -5.12
N GLY A 26 -5.24 -7.98 -5.50
CA GLY A 26 -4.21 -8.89 -6.00
C GLY A 26 -3.44 -8.40 -7.23
N SER A 27 -4.03 -7.54 -8.06
CA SER A 27 -3.34 -6.91 -9.21
C SER A 27 -2.39 -5.79 -8.79
N CYS A 28 -2.65 -5.14 -7.67
CA CYS A 28 -1.80 -4.07 -7.11
C CYS A 28 -0.88 -4.60 -6.01
N PHE A 29 -0.87 -5.91 -5.75
CA PHE A 29 -0.06 -6.59 -4.75
C PHE A 29 0.98 -7.48 -5.42
N ASP A 30 2.24 -7.24 -5.10
CA ASP A 30 3.33 -8.13 -5.46
C ASP A 30 3.48 -9.23 -4.40
N LYS A 31 3.03 -10.44 -4.76
CA LYS A 31 3.09 -11.61 -3.88
C LYS A 31 4.50 -12.13 -3.64
N ALA A 32 5.44 -11.90 -4.56
CA ALA A 32 6.81 -12.38 -4.41
C ALA A 32 7.52 -11.61 -3.28
N TYR A 33 7.21 -10.32 -3.15
CA TYR A 33 7.80 -9.44 -2.13
C TYR A 33 6.88 -9.13 -0.95
N GLY A 34 5.59 -9.46 -1.02
CA GLY A 34 4.61 -9.15 0.04
C GLY A 34 4.24 -7.67 0.13
N ILE A 35 4.41 -6.90 -0.94
CA ILE A 35 4.28 -5.43 -0.95
C ILE A 35 3.37 -4.94 -2.08
N CYS A 36 2.85 -3.72 -1.98
CA CYS A 36 2.10 -3.13 -3.10
C CYS A 36 3.04 -2.65 -4.22
N ILE A 37 2.50 -2.52 -5.43
CA ILE A 37 3.25 -2.05 -6.61
C ILE A 37 3.88 -0.67 -6.38
N GLN A 38 3.21 0.22 -5.64
CA GLN A 38 3.73 1.55 -5.33
C GLN A 38 4.96 1.50 -4.42
N CYS A 39 5.02 0.59 -3.44
CA CYS A 39 6.23 0.38 -2.62
C CYS A 39 7.33 -0.33 -3.41
N LYS A 40 6.98 -1.21 -4.35
CA LYS A 40 7.93 -1.86 -5.25
C LYS A 40 8.62 -0.84 -6.16
N GLU A 41 7.85 0.09 -6.74
CA GLU A 41 8.34 1.19 -7.58
C GLU A 41 9.03 2.28 -6.74
N GLY A 42 8.52 2.53 -5.53
CA GLY A 42 8.97 3.55 -4.58
C GLY A 42 10.38 3.36 -3.99
N LYS A 43 11.07 2.24 -4.30
CA LYS A 43 12.53 2.17 -4.08
C LYS A 43 13.32 3.21 -4.91
N ARG A 44 12.67 4.01 -5.77
CA ARG A 44 13.28 5.12 -6.52
C ARG A 44 12.71 6.52 -6.22
N GLY A 45 12.04 6.76 -5.09
CA GLY A 45 11.51 8.10 -4.79
C GLY A 45 11.18 8.38 -3.33
N ASN A 46 12.13 9.03 -2.64
CA ASN A 46 11.99 10.02 -1.55
C ASN A 46 10.53 10.52 -1.33
N LYS A 47 9.87 10.41 -0.17
CA LYS A 47 10.24 10.85 1.19
C LYS A 47 9.52 10.03 2.27
N PRO A 48 10.07 9.95 3.50
CA PRO A 48 9.33 9.51 4.67
C PRO A 48 8.14 10.47 4.88
N ASP A 49 6.92 9.94 4.90
CA ASP A 49 5.79 10.61 5.55
C ASP A 49 6.04 10.49 7.07
N GLU A 50 7.05 11.25 7.52
CA GLU A 50 7.04 11.83 8.84
C GLU A 50 5.74 12.64 8.89
N LYS A 51 4.69 12.06 9.45
CA LYS A 51 3.64 12.90 10.01
C LYS A 51 4.35 13.78 11.05
N PRO A 52 4.38 15.11 10.93
CA PRO A 52 4.70 15.92 12.09
C PRO A 52 3.62 15.60 13.12
N SER A 53 3.96 14.79 14.11
CA SER A 53 3.16 14.63 15.31
C SER A 53 3.29 15.94 16.08
N THR A 54 2.59 16.98 15.63
CA THR A 54 2.33 18.16 16.44
C THR A 54 1.36 17.74 17.53
N PHE A 55 1.93 17.32 18.66
CA PHE A 55 1.23 17.29 19.93
C PHE A 55 0.78 18.72 20.23
N HIS A 56 -0.53 18.93 20.43
CA HIS A 56 -1.10 20.12 21.07
C HIS A 56 -1.18 19.88 22.57
#